data_AF-A0A3N2M2B7-F1
#
_entry.id   AF-A0A3N2M2B7-F1
#
_cell.length_a   1.000
_cell.length_b   1.000
_cell.length_c   1.000
_cell.angle_alpha   90.00
_cell.angle_beta   90.00
_cell.angle_gamma   90.00
#
_symmetry.space_group_name_H-M   'P 1'
#
loop_
_entity.id
_entity.type
_entity.pdbx_description
1 polymer ?
#
loop_
_entity_poly.entity_id
_entity_poly.type
_entity_poly.pdbx_seq_one_letter_code
_entity_poly.pdbx_strand_id
1 'polypeptide(L)'
;MKRYYLFDYIWYIGEALRKKDGNPSSGSLTLSFVWWFGILVPLLLPVMFRLFGNPAAIICGLALIFLPEIFCRLRYTVQRRKEIMEHYSGMKRLYQRLFVIYGLTILFAATALIIMFSLGFITKKL
;
A
#
# COMPACT_ATOMS: atom_id res chain seq x y z
N MET A 1 -9.32 -2.88 25.90
CA MET A 1 -8.21 -2.12 25.28
C MET A 1 -8.36 -2.11 23.77
N LYS A 2 -8.47 -0.93 23.14
CA LYS A 2 -8.51 -0.83 21.67
C LYS A 2 -7.11 -1.12 21.13
N ARG A 3 -6.97 -2.12 20.26
CA ARG A 3 -5.69 -2.46 19.60
C ARG A 3 -5.51 -1.57 18.38
N TYR A 4 -4.39 -0.86 18.29
CA TYR A 4 -4.01 -0.08 17.12
C TYR A 4 -2.89 -0.80 16.39
N TYR A 5 -3.01 -0.90 15.07
CA TYR A 5 -2.05 -1.62 14.22
C TYR A 5 -1.28 -0.67 13.31
N LEU A 6 -0.19 -1.16 12.70
CA LEU A 6 0.60 -0.42 11.72
C LEU A 6 -0.27 0.14 10.58
N PHE A 7 -1.27 -0.62 10.12
CA PHE A 7 -2.20 -0.13 9.10
C PHE A 7 -3.01 1.08 9.56
N ASP A 8 -3.41 1.12 10.83
CA ASP A 8 -4.16 2.25 11.40
C ASP A 8 -3.27 3.50 11.47
N TYR A 9 -1.97 3.32 11.72
CA TYR A 9 -0.97 4.40 11.70
C TYR A 9 -0.73 4.96 10.28
N ILE A 10 -0.52 4.07 9.30
CA ILE A 10 -0.34 4.47 7.89
C ILE A 10 -1.59 5.18 7.37
N TRP A 11 -2.77 4.64 7.67
CA TRP A 11 -4.04 5.25 7.30
C TRP A 11 -4.22 6.63 7.95
N TYR A 12 -3.89 6.77 9.24
CA TYR A 12 -3.98 8.04 9.96
C TYR A 12 -3.14 9.14 9.30
N ILE A 13 -1.90 8.84 8.89
CA ILE A 13 -1.01 9.86 8.30
C ILE A 13 -1.60 10.46 7.03
N GLY A 14 -2.11 9.62 6.13
CA GLY A 14 -2.79 10.09 4.92
C GLY A 14 -4.02 10.91 5.26
N GLU A 15 -4.87 10.39 6.15
CA GLU A 15 -6.12 11.06 6.51
C GLU A 15 -5.90 12.40 7.23
N ALA A 16 -4.89 12.48 8.09
CA ALA A 16 -4.52 13.71 8.79
C ALA A 16 -3.97 14.77 7.81
N LEU A 17 -3.15 14.36 6.82
CA LEU A 17 -2.68 15.27 5.77
C LEU A 17 -3.81 15.78 4.88
N ARG A 18 -4.75 14.89 4.50
CA ARG A 18 -5.95 15.27 3.76
C ARG A 18 -6.78 16.31 4.50
N LYS A 19 -7.00 16.11 5.82
CA LYS A 19 -7.74 17.07 6.65
C LYS A 19 -7.00 18.39 6.86
N LYS A 20 -5.68 18.36 6.95
CA LYS A 20 -4.88 19.55 7.28
C LYS A 20 -4.70 20.49 6.09
N ASP A 21 -4.33 19.94 4.93
CA ASP A 21 -3.88 20.75 3.79
C ASP A 21 -4.70 20.47 2.51
N GLY A 22 -5.84 19.75 2.61
CA GLY A 22 -6.65 19.37 1.44
C GLY A 22 -5.95 18.39 0.49
N ASN A 23 -4.90 17.73 0.98
CA ASN A 23 -4.05 16.85 0.18
C ASN A 23 -4.86 15.71 -0.46
N PRO A 24 -4.66 15.37 -1.75
CA PRO A 24 -5.35 14.24 -2.40
C PRO A 24 -5.04 12.89 -1.76
N SER A 25 -3.94 12.77 -1.01
CA SER A 25 -3.56 11.55 -0.30
C SER A 25 -4.50 11.28 0.89
N SER A 26 -5.54 10.49 0.67
CA SER A 26 -6.37 9.95 1.76
C SER A 26 -5.67 8.81 2.49
N GLY A 27 -6.14 8.48 3.70
CA GLY A 27 -5.64 7.30 4.41
C GLY A 27 -5.83 6.01 3.60
N SER A 28 -6.92 5.92 2.84
CA SER A 28 -7.18 4.79 1.93
C SER A 28 -6.16 4.77 0.79
N LEU A 29 -5.86 5.91 0.17
CA LEU A 29 -4.89 6.00 -0.93
C LEU A 29 -3.48 5.64 -0.46
N THR A 30 -3.12 6.08 0.75
CA THR A 30 -1.83 5.75 1.37
C THR A 30 -1.70 4.24 1.58
N LEU A 31 -2.74 3.58 2.08
CA LEU A 31 -2.75 2.13 2.23
C LEU A 31 -2.76 1.39 0.89
N SER A 32 -3.52 1.86 -0.09
CA SER A 32 -3.50 1.31 -1.44
C SER A 32 -2.11 1.40 -2.06
N PHE A 33 -1.41 2.53 -1.88
CA PHE A 33 -0.02 2.67 -2.33
C PHE A 33 0.90 1.63 -1.68
N VAL A 34 0.84 1.50 -0.36
CA VAL A 34 1.65 0.50 0.37
C VAL A 34 1.32 -0.92 -0.08
N TRP A 35 0.05 -1.22 -0.34
CA TRP A 35 -0.38 -2.52 -0.84
C TRP A 35 0.14 -2.80 -2.25
N TRP A 36 -0.03 -1.85 -3.17
CA TRP A 36 0.38 -2.03 -4.55
C TRP A 36 1.90 -2.14 -4.68
N PHE A 37 2.66 -1.25 -4.07
CA PHE A 37 4.11 -1.30 -4.18
C PHE A 37 4.74 -2.36 -3.27
N GLY A 38 4.21 -2.57 -2.07
CA GLY A 38 4.75 -3.54 -1.13
C GLY A 38 4.44 -5.00 -1.45
N ILE A 39 3.29 -5.28 -2.09
CA ILE A 39 2.84 -6.65 -2.35
C ILE A 39 2.67 -6.87 -3.85
N LEU A 40 1.88 -6.02 -4.50
CA LEU A 40 1.44 -6.26 -5.87
C LEU A 40 2.60 -6.20 -6.88
N VAL A 41 3.50 -5.21 -6.76
CA VAL A 41 4.65 -5.04 -7.66
C VAL A 41 5.62 -6.23 -7.57
N PRO A 42 6.10 -6.63 -6.38
CA PRO A 42 6.95 -7.83 -6.25
C PRO A 42 6.26 -9.12 -6.69
N LEU A 43 4.96 -9.27 -6.42
CA LEU A 43 4.25 -10.53 -6.66
C LEU A 43 3.76 -10.67 -8.10
N LEU A 44 3.12 -9.64 -8.66
CA LEU A 44 2.50 -9.73 -9.98
C LEU A 44 3.49 -9.58 -11.12
N LEU A 45 4.56 -8.80 -10.99
CA LEU A 45 5.48 -8.63 -12.12
C LEU A 45 6.10 -9.96 -12.58
N PRO A 46 6.68 -10.81 -11.70
CA PRO A 46 7.21 -12.12 -12.12
C PRO A 46 6.13 -13.08 -12.62
N VAL A 47 4.94 -13.05 -12.01
CA VAL A 47 3.80 -13.90 -12.39
C VAL A 47 3.29 -13.50 -13.77
N MET A 48 3.14 -12.21 -14.05
CA MET A 48 2.74 -11.69 -15.35
C MET A 48 3.82 -12.00 -16.40
N PHE A 49 5.11 -11.84 -16.09
CA PHE A 49 6.20 -12.20 -17.01
C PHE A 49 6.20 -13.70 -17.37
N ARG A 50 5.91 -14.58 -16.41
CA ARG A 50 5.87 -16.04 -16.65
C ARG A 50 4.57 -16.53 -17.27
N LEU A 51 3.45 -15.88 -16.96
CA LEU A 51 2.11 -16.30 -17.37
C LEU A 51 1.50 -15.34 -18.41
N PHE A 52 2.34 -14.62 -19.16
CA PHE A 52 1.90 -13.70 -20.20
C PHE A 52 1.02 -14.48 -21.21
N GLY A 53 -0.27 -14.17 -21.26
CA GLY A 53 -1.26 -14.90 -22.07
C GLY A 53 -2.19 -15.85 -21.30
N ASN A 54 -2.00 -16.07 -20.00
CA ASN A 54 -2.99 -16.79 -19.18
C ASN A 54 -4.06 -15.81 -18.65
N PRO A 55 -5.31 -15.89 -19.13
CA PRO A 55 -6.38 -14.99 -18.70
C PRO A 55 -6.69 -15.11 -17.21
N ALA A 56 -6.50 -16.27 -16.58
CA ALA A 56 -6.72 -16.44 -15.14
C ALA A 56 -5.72 -15.62 -14.31
N ALA A 57 -4.46 -15.54 -14.73
CA ALA A 57 -3.45 -14.73 -14.04
C ALA A 57 -3.76 -13.23 -14.12
N ILE A 58 -4.30 -12.77 -15.27
CA ILE A 58 -4.74 -11.39 -15.47
C ILE A 58 -5.93 -11.08 -14.56
N ILE A 59 -6.93 -11.96 -14.49
CA ILE A 59 -8.11 -11.78 -13.63
C ILE A 59 -7.69 -11.73 -12.15
N CYS A 60 -6.82 -12.64 -11.71
CA CYS A 60 -6.30 -12.63 -10.33
C CYS A 60 -5.53 -11.34 -10.04
N GLY A 61 -4.71 -10.85 -10.98
CA GLY A 61 -3.99 -9.58 -10.86
C GLY A 61 -4.93 -8.40 -10.68
N LEU A 62 -5.97 -8.31 -11.51
CA LEU A 62 -6.98 -7.25 -11.41
C LEU A 62 -7.73 -7.30 -10.07
N ALA A 63 -8.10 -8.50 -9.59
CA ALA A 63 -8.77 -8.65 -8.29
C ALA A 63 -7.89 -8.14 -7.12
N LEU A 64 -6.58 -8.39 -7.16
CA LEU A 64 -5.64 -7.95 -6.13
C LEU A 64 -5.43 -6.42 -6.10
N ILE A 65 -5.68 -5.72 -7.21
CA ILE A 65 -5.60 -4.24 -7.28
C ILE A 65 -6.71 -3.60 -6.44
N PHE A 66 -7.93 -4.14 -6.44
CA PHE A 66 -9.09 -3.59 -5.72
C PHE A 66 -9.16 -4.01 -4.25
N LEU A 67 -8.47 -5.09 -3.88
CA LEU A 67 -8.44 -5.62 -2.52
C LEU A 67 -8.09 -4.59 -1.41
N PRO A 68 -7.10 -3.68 -1.55
CA PRO A 68 -6.82 -2.69 -0.51
C PRO A 68 -7.98 -1.73 -0.27
N GLU A 69 -8.76 -1.41 -1.30
CA GLU A 69 -9.91 -0.50 -1.14
C GLU A 69 -11.07 -1.21 -0.41
N ILE A 70 -11.32 -2.48 -0.74
CA ILE A 70 -12.28 -3.32 -0.02
C ILE A 70 -11.86 -3.45 1.45
N PHE A 71 -10.59 -3.75 1.70
CA PHE A 71 -10.03 -3.83 3.05
C PHE A 71 -10.24 -2.52 3.83
N CYS A 72 -9.97 -1.38 3.20
CA CYS A 72 -10.16 -0.08 3.83
C CYS A 72 -11.63 0.19 4.18
N ARG A 73 -12.58 -0.18 3.30
CA ARG A 73 -14.01 -0.01 3.57
C ARG A 73 -14.49 -0.89 4.73
N LEU A 74 -14.04 -2.14 4.79
CA LEU A 74 -14.41 -3.08 5.84
C LEU A 74 -13.80 -2.70 7.20
N ARG A 75 -12.54 -2.27 7.21
CA ARG A 75 -11.80 -1.99 8.45
C ARG A 75 -12.12 -0.62 9.03
N TYR A 76 -12.21 0.42 8.19
CA TYR A 76 -12.33 1.80 8.64
C TYR A 76 -13.78 2.27 8.61
N THR A 77 -14.58 1.76 9.55
CA THR A 77 -15.94 2.27 9.82
C THR A 77 -15.88 3.70 10.39
N VAL A 78 -16.99 4.44 10.32
CA VAL A 78 -17.05 5.84 10.80
C VAL A 78 -16.59 5.96 12.25
N GLN A 79 -17.01 5.03 13.11
CA GLN A 79 -16.58 5.00 14.51
C GLN A 79 -15.08 4.74 14.64
N ARG A 80 -14.54 3.74 13.93
CA ARG A 80 -13.12 3.40 13.98
C ARG A 80 -12.24 4.55 13.49
N ARG A 81 -12.67 5.26 12.44
CA ARG A 81 -11.96 6.44 11.92
C ARG A 81 -11.84 7.54 12.97
N LYS A 82 -12.92 7.84 13.71
CA LYS A 82 -12.91 8.82 14.80
C LYS A 82 -11.92 8.43 15.90
N GLU A 83 -11.97 7.17 16.34
CA GLU A 83 -11.08 6.65 17.38
C GLU A 83 -9.60 6.71 16.99
N ILE A 84 -9.26 6.42 15.73
CA ILE A 84 -7.88 6.51 15.22
C ILE A 84 -7.43 7.97 15.16
N MET A 85 -8.30 8.86 14.67
CA MET A 85 -8.01 10.29 14.58
C MET A 85 -7.79 10.95 15.93
N GLU A 86 -8.56 10.55 16.95
CA GLU A 86 -8.39 10.99 18.33
C GLU A 86 -7.11 10.42 18.95
N HIS A 87 -6.88 9.12 18.78
CA HIS A 87 -5.72 8.45 19.38
C HIS A 87 -4.38 9.00 18.92
N TYR A 88 -4.25 9.28 17.62
CA TYR A 88 -3.02 9.84 17.05
C TYR A 88 -3.05 11.37 16.94
N SER A 89 -4.06 12.03 17.52
CA SER A 89 -4.20 13.49 17.45
C SER A 89 -2.94 14.22 17.94
N GLY A 90 -2.65 15.37 17.33
CA GLY A 90 -1.48 16.19 17.68
C GLY A 90 -0.13 15.69 17.12
N MET A 91 -0.12 14.64 16.29
CA MET A 91 1.11 14.15 15.68
C MET A 91 1.74 15.18 14.74
N LYS A 92 3.02 15.51 14.98
CA LYS A 92 3.81 16.44 14.18
C LYS A 92 4.53 15.73 13.02
N ARG A 93 5.00 16.52 12.04
CA ARG A 93 5.83 16.08 10.91
C ARG A 93 5.17 15.02 10.01
N LEU A 94 3.88 15.18 9.73
CA LEU A 94 3.09 14.22 8.94
C LEU A 94 3.71 13.97 7.55
N TYR A 95 4.17 15.02 6.85
CA TYR A 95 4.82 14.88 5.54
C TYR A 95 6.10 14.06 5.58
N GLN A 96 6.96 14.25 6.60
CA GLN A 96 8.18 13.47 6.74
C GLN A 96 7.86 11.99 6.99
N ARG A 97 6.84 11.71 7.81
CA ARG A 97 6.40 10.33 8.06
C ARG A 97 5.81 9.69 6.80
N LEU A 98 4.99 10.43 6.04
CA LEU A 98 4.47 9.97 4.75
C LEU A 98 5.62 9.66 3.79
N PHE A 99 6.60 10.55 3.69
CA PHE A 99 7.79 10.36 2.86
C PHE A 99 8.57 9.12 3.27
N VAL A 100 8.76 8.87 4.57
CA VAL A 100 9.41 7.65 5.06
C VAL A 100 8.61 6.40 4.70
N ILE A 101 7.27 6.41 4.86
CA ILE A 101 6.43 5.26 4.49
C ILE A 101 6.55 4.95 3.01
N TYR A 102 6.42 5.97 2.15
CA TYR A 102 6.50 5.78 0.71
C TYR A 102 7.91 5.38 0.27
N GLY A 103 8.93 6.05 0.80
CA GLY A 103 10.33 5.75 0.53
C GLY A 103 10.70 4.31 0.90
N LEU A 104 10.33 3.85 2.10
CA LEU A 104 10.57 2.47 2.53
C LEU A 104 9.80 1.46 1.67
N THR A 105 8.56 1.76 1.29
CA THR A 105 7.75 0.88 0.43
C THR A 105 8.38 0.74 -0.95
N ILE A 106 8.82 1.86 -1.57
CA ILE A 106 9.48 1.85 -2.88
C ILE A 106 10.83 1.13 -2.79
N LEU A 107 11.62 1.40 -1.75
CA LEU A 107 12.91 0.76 -1.53
C LEU A 107 12.74 -0.77 -1.40
N PHE A 108 11.76 -1.21 -0.62
CA PHE A 108 11.42 -2.62 -0.48
C PHE A 108 11.04 -3.23 -1.83
N ALA A 109 10.13 -2.60 -2.57
CA ALA A 109 9.70 -3.05 -3.89
C ALA A 109 10.88 -3.18 -4.87
N ALA A 110 11.73 -2.15 -4.95
CA ALA A 110 12.90 -2.14 -5.81
C ALA A 110 13.89 -3.26 -5.43
N THR A 111 14.15 -3.44 -4.13
CA THR A 111 15.03 -4.50 -3.63
C THR A 111 14.48 -5.88 -3.99
N ALA A 112 13.18 -6.11 -3.80
CA ALA A 112 12.54 -7.36 -4.17
C ALA A 112 12.66 -7.65 -5.68
N LEU A 113 12.47 -6.63 -6.53
CA LEU A 113 12.65 -6.78 -7.98
C LEU A 113 14.11 -7.06 -8.38
N ILE A 114 15.08 -6.39 -7.76
CA ILE A 114 16.52 -6.64 -8.00
C ILE A 114 16.86 -8.09 -7.63
N ILE A 115 16.38 -8.58 -6.49
CA ILE A 115 16.58 -9.97 -6.06
C ILE A 115 15.95 -10.93 -7.06
N MET A 116 14.70 -10.70 -7.47
CA MET A 116 14.00 -11.54 -8.45
C MET A 116 14.70 -11.55 -9.82
N PHE A 117 15.22 -10.41 -10.26
CA PHE A 117 16.02 -10.30 -11.48
C PHE A 117 17.33 -11.09 -11.36
N SER A 118 18.06 -10.90 -10.24
CA SER A 118 19.34 -11.59 -9.98
C SER A 118 19.19 -13.10 -9.89
N LEU A 119 18.05 -13.57 -9.37
CA LEU A 119 17.69 -14.99 -9.30
C LEU A 119 17.10 -15.55 -10.61
N GLY A 120 16.98 -14.74 -11.67
CA GLY A 120 16.49 -15.18 -12.98
C GLY A 120 14.97 -15.42 -13.05
N PHE A 121 14.18 -14.92 -12.09
CA PHE A 121 12.71 -14.97 -12.19
C PHE A 121 12.17 -14.02 -13.27
N ILE A 122 12.91 -12.93 -13.54
CA ILE A 122 12.62 -11.91 -14.54
C ILE A 122 13.79 -11.90 -15.53
N THR A 123 13.80 -12.81 -16.50
CA THR A 123 14.88 -12.94 -17.50
C THR A 123 14.59 -12.19 -18.80
N LYS A 124 15.64 -11.62 -19.40
CA LYS A 124 15.72 -11.25 -20.82
C LYS A 124 15.53 -12.50 -21.69
N LYS A 125 14.33 -12.74 -22.21
CA LYS A 125 14.19 -13.35 -23.53
C LYS A 125 13.57 -12.29 -24.43
N LEU A 126 14.44 -11.52 -25.07
CA LEU A 126 14.15 -10.89 -26.35
C LEU A 126 14.67 -11.85 -27.41
#